data_AF-A0A1H2I0R6-F1
#
_entry.id   AF-A0A1H2I0R6-F1
#
_cell.length_a   1.000
_cell.length_b   1.000
_cell.length_c   1.000
_cell.angle_alpha   90.00
_cell.angle_beta   90.00
_cell.angle_gamma   90.00
#
_symmetry.space_group_name_H-M   'P 1'
#
loop_
_entity.id
_entity.type
_entity.pdbx_description
1 polymer ?
#
loop_
_entity_poly.entity_id
_entity_poly.type
_entity_poly.pdbx_seq_one_letter_code
_entity_poly.pdbx_strand_id
1 'polypeptide(L)'
;MNDHLHGLDTLLVADAFSQHVVARLLDFFADTSPWPRRLWEVGSVLALREGAEAGTWLQSRVLSQSAVSWYLRALERQLGPDKGLGDSRLRKLLTELLRSGLAPDSRERRQLIQLIPAITDGYLDRWAAAADSAARPSPERLACAIAAHLLDLGHSSGQLHRWARAVNAEPDATLRDVFDGAVKLAARPDADYEVVVPFLSVPDHQQLASGLPEWRPPEAAATWFRENGVEAPPRHNGAFVYSLKAKDPVGAARAAGSRVQRLEARRSYARGSKKSLVPVGHVWIRGEHEPLPLNPPERGAKVLSLESEKTMYAVVHGDQLDEALELAAPLNGGPAASAVSGAWAAIESLLYHPGDEADKEQGRAVAADRLAAIVACSWPRAELTALSYRHSPTAPDELLRELGACESNRQRS
;
A
#
# COMPACT_ATOMS: atom_id res chain seq x y z
N MET A 1 -38.21 -25.92 -10.57
CA MET A 1 -37.95 -24.49 -10.78
C MET A 1 -37.64 -23.92 -9.40
N ASN A 2 -36.43 -24.19 -8.91
CA ASN A 2 -35.97 -23.68 -7.62
C ASN A 2 -35.09 -22.48 -7.94
N ASP A 3 -35.56 -21.30 -7.54
CA ASP A 3 -34.77 -20.08 -7.50
C ASP A 3 -33.59 -20.29 -6.55
N HIS A 4 -32.45 -20.68 -7.12
CA HIS A 4 -31.17 -20.37 -6.50
C HIS A 4 -31.00 -18.86 -6.63
N LEU A 5 -31.45 -18.10 -5.63
CA LEU A 5 -31.01 -16.72 -5.47
C LEU A 5 -29.48 -16.75 -5.45
N HIS A 6 -28.88 -16.24 -6.53
CA HIS A 6 -27.44 -16.12 -6.70
C HIS A 6 -26.89 -15.29 -5.54
N GLY A 7 -25.86 -15.80 -4.87
CA GLY A 7 -25.36 -15.20 -3.62
C GLY A 7 -24.81 -13.78 -3.80
N LEU A 8 -24.60 -13.35 -5.05
CA LEU A 8 -24.19 -12.02 -5.42
C LEU A 8 -25.33 -10.98 -5.40
N ASP A 9 -26.57 -11.40 -5.62
CA ASP A 9 -27.74 -10.50 -5.77
C ASP A 9 -28.46 -10.22 -4.45
N THR A 10 -27.99 -10.83 -3.35
CA THR A 10 -28.48 -10.52 -2.01
C THR A 10 -27.98 -9.14 -1.58
N LEU A 11 -28.89 -8.34 -0.99
CA LEU A 11 -28.56 -7.04 -0.43
C LEU A 11 -27.40 -7.14 0.57
N LEU A 12 -26.45 -6.19 0.49
CA LEU A 12 -25.31 -6.11 1.39
C LEU A 12 -25.77 -6.12 2.86
N VAL A 13 -26.81 -5.34 3.18
CA VAL A 13 -27.34 -5.24 4.55
C VAL A 13 -28.00 -6.53 5.06
N ALA A 14 -28.35 -7.46 4.18
CA ALA A 14 -29.01 -8.72 4.53
C ALA A 14 -28.06 -9.94 4.55
N ASP A 15 -26.85 -9.82 4.00
CA ASP A 15 -25.88 -10.93 3.90
C ASP A 15 -24.62 -10.66 4.72
N ALA A 16 -24.45 -11.39 5.83
CA ALA A 16 -23.29 -11.27 6.72
C ALA A 16 -21.96 -11.50 5.99
N PHE A 17 -21.94 -12.37 4.96
CA PHE A 17 -20.75 -12.55 4.14
C PHE A 17 -20.38 -11.27 3.41
N SER A 18 -21.35 -10.64 2.74
CA SER A 18 -21.13 -9.45 1.93
C SER A 18 -20.79 -8.23 2.79
N GLN A 19 -21.42 -8.07 3.95
CA GLN A 19 -21.02 -7.07 4.96
C GLN A 19 -19.56 -7.22 5.37
N HIS A 20 -19.12 -8.46 5.61
CA HIS A 20 -17.73 -8.74 5.97
C HIS A 20 -16.80 -8.33 4.84
N VAL A 21 -17.08 -8.71 3.58
CA VAL A 21 -16.26 -8.31 2.42
C VAL A 21 -16.09 -6.79 2.37
N VAL A 22 -17.19 -6.05 2.43
CA VAL A 22 -17.16 -4.57 2.32
C VAL A 22 -16.46 -3.93 3.52
N ALA A 23 -16.67 -4.42 4.74
CA ALA A 23 -15.97 -3.95 5.93
C ALA A 23 -14.44 -4.11 5.80
N ARG A 24 -13.98 -5.22 5.21
CA ARG A 24 -12.54 -5.46 5.01
C ARG A 24 -11.98 -4.65 3.86
N LEU A 25 -12.73 -4.41 2.79
CA LEU A 25 -12.34 -3.44 1.75
C LEU A 25 -12.13 -2.03 2.35
N LEU A 26 -13.02 -1.59 3.25
CA LEU A 26 -12.87 -0.32 3.95
C LEU A 26 -11.59 -0.30 4.81
N ASP A 27 -11.33 -1.36 5.57
CA ASP A 27 -10.09 -1.49 6.34
C ASP A 27 -8.84 -1.47 5.41
N PHE A 28 -8.85 -2.17 4.28
CA PHE A 28 -7.71 -2.24 3.37
C PHE A 28 -7.42 -0.94 2.63
N PHE A 29 -8.46 -0.15 2.32
CA PHE A 29 -8.31 1.11 1.59
C PHE A 29 -8.08 2.33 2.50
N ALA A 30 -8.31 2.22 3.80
CA ALA A 30 -8.05 3.31 4.72
C ALA A 30 -6.54 3.49 4.97
N ASP A 31 -6.01 4.67 4.63
CA ASP A 31 -4.59 5.04 4.83
C ASP A 31 -4.15 4.94 6.31
N THR A 32 -5.09 5.09 7.24
CA THR A 32 -4.84 5.12 8.69
C THR A 32 -5.22 3.82 9.39
N SER A 33 -5.55 2.75 8.66
CA SER A 33 -5.89 1.47 9.26
C SER A 33 -4.78 0.97 10.19
N PRO A 34 -5.11 0.47 11.40
CA PRO A 34 -4.13 -0.15 12.28
C PRO A 34 -3.42 -1.31 11.57
N TRP A 35 -2.12 -1.48 11.84
CA TRP A 35 -1.31 -2.48 11.14
C TRP A 35 -1.89 -3.91 11.12
N PRO A 36 -2.56 -4.45 12.17
CA PRO A 36 -3.11 -5.81 12.09
C PRO A 36 -4.24 -5.92 11.07
N ARG A 37 -4.93 -4.83 10.76
CA ARG A 37 -6.07 -4.80 9.85
C ARG A 37 -5.73 -4.40 8.42
N ARG A 38 -4.49 -3.97 8.20
CA ARG A 38 -3.98 -3.61 6.87
C ARG A 38 -3.86 -4.83 5.97
N LEU A 39 -3.79 -4.56 4.67
CA LEU A 39 -3.47 -5.55 3.67
C LEU A 39 -1.97 -5.88 3.74
N TRP A 40 -1.63 -7.11 4.12
CA TRP A 40 -0.25 -7.61 4.20
C TRP A 40 0.20 -8.36 2.95
N GLU A 41 -0.75 -8.73 2.09
CA GLU A 41 -0.50 -9.53 0.90
C GLU A 41 -0.46 -8.64 -0.35
N VAL A 42 0.55 -8.84 -1.19
CA VAL A 42 0.54 -8.36 -2.57
C VAL A 42 -0.43 -9.19 -3.41
N GLY A 43 -1.04 -8.60 -4.42
CA GLY A 43 -1.95 -9.33 -5.28
C GLY A 43 -1.19 -10.32 -6.16
N SER A 44 -1.83 -11.44 -6.49
CA SER A 44 -1.22 -12.53 -7.26
C SER A 44 -0.68 -12.09 -8.62
N VAL A 45 -1.35 -11.15 -9.27
CA VAL A 45 -0.90 -10.61 -10.57
C VAL A 45 0.37 -9.79 -10.42
N LEU A 46 0.47 -8.93 -9.40
CA LEU A 46 1.68 -8.17 -9.12
C LEU A 46 2.83 -9.11 -8.75
N ALA A 47 2.58 -10.08 -7.88
CA ALA A 47 3.60 -11.04 -7.47
C ALA A 47 4.14 -11.88 -8.65
N LEU A 48 3.28 -12.23 -9.63
CA LEU A 48 3.73 -12.85 -10.88
C LEU A 48 4.59 -11.90 -11.74
N ARG A 49 4.27 -10.60 -11.78
CA ARG A 49 5.08 -9.58 -12.47
C ARG A 49 6.45 -9.43 -11.80
N GLU A 50 6.48 -9.32 -10.48
CA GLU A 50 7.71 -9.29 -9.69
C GLU A 50 8.56 -10.55 -9.92
N GLY A 51 7.95 -11.73 -9.92
CA GLY A 51 8.62 -12.98 -10.26
C GLY A 51 9.24 -12.99 -11.67
N ALA A 52 8.56 -12.40 -12.65
CA ALA A 52 9.10 -12.21 -13.99
C ALA A 52 10.21 -11.15 -14.03
N GLU A 53 10.10 -10.07 -13.26
CA GLU A 53 11.12 -9.00 -13.17
C GLU A 53 12.39 -9.45 -12.44
N ALA A 54 12.28 -10.40 -11.50
CA ALA A 54 13.40 -10.95 -10.75
C ALA A 54 14.54 -11.45 -11.66
N GLY A 55 14.21 -11.98 -12.85
CA GLY A 55 15.21 -12.37 -13.85
C GLY A 55 16.10 -11.20 -14.32
N THR A 56 15.53 -10.00 -14.51
CA THR A 56 16.30 -8.80 -14.89
C THR A 56 17.26 -8.39 -13.76
N TRP A 57 16.79 -8.44 -12.52
CA TRP A 57 17.58 -8.09 -11.34
C TRP A 57 18.69 -9.10 -11.06
N LEU A 58 18.42 -10.38 -11.31
CA LEU A 58 19.42 -11.44 -11.26
C LEU A 58 20.51 -11.25 -12.32
N GLN A 59 20.13 -10.91 -13.56
CA GLN A 59 21.09 -10.61 -14.63
C GLN A 59 21.97 -9.41 -14.29
N SER A 60 21.38 -8.40 -13.65
CA SER A 60 22.06 -7.19 -13.19
C SER A 60 22.85 -7.41 -11.90
N ARG A 61 22.85 -8.63 -11.34
CA ARG A 61 23.50 -9.03 -10.08
C ARG A 61 23.05 -8.21 -8.86
N VAL A 62 21.85 -7.65 -8.91
CA VAL A 62 21.21 -6.98 -7.78
C VAL A 62 20.64 -8.02 -6.82
N LEU A 63 20.07 -9.11 -7.35
CA LEU A 63 19.57 -10.24 -6.58
C LEU A 63 20.46 -11.47 -6.75
N SER A 64 20.54 -12.30 -5.71
CA SER A 64 21.16 -13.62 -5.78
C SER A 64 20.17 -14.67 -6.29
N GLN A 65 20.69 -15.76 -6.86
CA GLN A 65 19.86 -16.90 -7.28
C GLN A 65 19.07 -17.50 -6.11
N SER A 66 19.66 -17.53 -4.90
CA SER A 66 19.02 -18.06 -3.70
C SER A 66 17.81 -17.23 -3.29
N ALA A 67 17.92 -15.89 -3.31
CA ALA A 67 16.81 -14.99 -3.00
C ALA A 67 15.66 -15.15 -3.99
N VAL A 68 15.96 -15.23 -5.30
CA VAL A 68 14.94 -15.47 -6.33
C VAL A 68 14.26 -16.82 -6.12
N SER A 69 15.02 -17.88 -5.84
CA SER A 69 14.48 -19.22 -5.62
C SER A 69 13.59 -19.29 -4.36
N TRP A 70 13.97 -18.60 -3.29
CA TRP A 70 13.15 -18.46 -2.08
C TRP A 70 11.82 -17.76 -2.39
N TYR A 71 11.86 -16.63 -3.10
CA TYR A 71 10.67 -15.87 -3.48
C TYR A 71 9.71 -16.69 -4.35
N LEU A 72 10.22 -17.37 -5.39
CA LEU A 72 9.37 -18.17 -6.28
C LEU A 72 8.69 -19.35 -5.57
N ARG A 73 9.35 -19.96 -4.56
CA ARG A 73 8.74 -21.00 -3.72
C ARG A 73 7.67 -20.45 -2.78
N ALA A 74 7.89 -19.25 -2.23
CA ALA A 74 6.87 -18.57 -1.43
C ALA A 74 5.65 -18.24 -2.31
N LEU A 75 5.89 -17.71 -3.50
CA LEU A 75 4.86 -17.38 -4.48
C LEU A 75 4.04 -18.62 -4.89
N GLU A 76 4.69 -19.76 -5.16
CA GLU A 76 3.99 -21.01 -5.49
C GLU A 76 2.91 -21.37 -4.46
N ARG A 77 3.22 -21.22 -3.16
CA ARG A 77 2.27 -21.49 -2.07
C ARG A 77 1.13 -20.49 -2.02
N GLN A 78 1.42 -19.21 -2.26
CA GLN A 78 0.43 -18.13 -2.27
C GLN A 78 -0.55 -18.26 -3.44
N LEU A 79 -0.09 -18.63 -4.62
CA LEU A 79 -0.92 -18.66 -5.83
C LEU A 79 -1.87 -19.86 -5.91
N GLY A 80 -1.50 -20.99 -5.30
CA GLY A 80 -2.28 -22.23 -5.35
C GLY A 80 -3.77 -22.08 -5.04
N PRO A 81 -4.17 -21.43 -3.93
CA PRO A 81 -5.57 -21.28 -3.59
C PRO A 81 -6.30 -20.18 -4.38
N ASP A 82 -5.60 -19.32 -5.12
CA ASP A 82 -6.18 -18.18 -5.83
C ASP A 82 -7.12 -18.62 -6.97
N LYS A 83 -8.37 -18.15 -6.93
CA LYS A 83 -9.40 -18.48 -7.92
C LYS A 83 -9.36 -17.54 -9.13
N GLY A 84 -8.83 -16.33 -8.97
CA GLY A 84 -8.64 -15.35 -10.02
C GLY A 84 -7.55 -15.72 -11.02
N LEU A 85 -6.67 -16.68 -10.72
CA LEU A 85 -5.62 -17.13 -11.65
C LEU A 85 -6.08 -18.12 -12.74
N GLY A 86 -7.38 -18.43 -12.80
CA GLY A 86 -7.93 -19.32 -13.82
C GLY A 86 -8.21 -20.74 -13.35
N ASP A 87 -8.37 -21.62 -14.34
CA ASP A 87 -8.71 -23.02 -14.13
C ASP A 87 -7.52 -23.84 -13.58
N SER A 88 -7.77 -25.13 -13.32
CA SER A 88 -6.74 -26.04 -12.81
C SER A 88 -5.56 -26.21 -13.78
N ARG A 89 -5.79 -26.09 -15.09
CA ARG A 89 -4.76 -26.24 -16.11
C ARG A 89 -3.80 -25.05 -16.11
N LEU A 90 -4.34 -23.82 -16.10
CA LEU A 90 -3.54 -22.60 -16.05
C LEU A 90 -2.76 -22.52 -14.74
N ARG A 91 -3.38 -22.84 -13.59
CA ARG A 91 -2.65 -22.89 -12.32
C ARG A 91 -1.52 -23.90 -12.31
N LYS A 92 -1.73 -25.10 -12.87
CA LYS A 92 -0.66 -26.11 -13.00
C LYS A 92 0.50 -25.60 -13.85
N LEU A 93 0.20 -24.95 -14.98
CA LEU A 93 1.21 -24.32 -15.82
C LEU A 93 1.99 -23.24 -15.07
N LEU A 94 1.31 -22.36 -14.33
CA LEU A 94 1.97 -21.34 -13.50
C LEU A 94 2.90 -21.97 -12.46
N THR A 95 2.46 -23.02 -11.78
CA THR A 95 3.32 -23.78 -10.84
C THR A 95 4.57 -24.33 -11.53
N GLU A 96 4.43 -24.92 -12.73
CA GLU A 96 5.57 -25.42 -13.51
C GLU A 96 6.54 -24.29 -13.90
N LEU A 97 6.02 -23.13 -14.30
CA LEU A 97 6.84 -21.95 -14.63
C LEU A 97 7.61 -21.44 -13.40
N LEU A 98 6.97 -21.33 -12.24
CA LEU A 98 7.64 -20.88 -11.01
C LEU A 98 8.76 -21.84 -10.59
N ARG A 99 8.53 -23.16 -10.70
CA ARG A 99 9.52 -24.19 -10.37
C ARG A 99 10.72 -24.22 -11.32
N SER A 100 10.60 -23.65 -12.52
CA SER A 100 11.73 -23.52 -13.45
C SER A 100 12.82 -22.55 -12.97
N GLY A 101 12.52 -21.72 -11.96
CA GLY A 101 13.43 -20.68 -11.46
C GLY A 101 13.48 -19.41 -12.32
N LEU A 102 12.74 -19.35 -13.42
CA LEU A 102 12.54 -18.16 -14.28
C LEU A 102 13.84 -17.42 -14.64
N ALA A 103 14.86 -18.15 -15.10
CA ALA A 103 16.15 -17.56 -15.45
C ALA A 103 16.01 -16.41 -16.48
N PRO A 104 16.93 -15.42 -16.50
CA PRO A 104 16.75 -14.12 -17.16
C PRO A 104 16.32 -14.18 -18.63
N ASP A 105 16.84 -15.17 -19.38
CA ASP A 105 16.56 -15.35 -20.81
C ASP A 105 15.86 -16.69 -21.12
N SER A 106 15.26 -17.31 -20.10
CA SER A 106 14.56 -18.59 -20.23
C SER A 106 13.29 -18.48 -21.07
N ARG A 107 12.89 -19.60 -21.68
CA ARG A 107 11.61 -19.70 -22.39
C ARG A 107 10.45 -19.54 -21.42
N GLU A 108 10.59 -20.09 -20.22
CA GLU A 108 9.62 -20.12 -19.13
C GLU A 108 9.31 -18.70 -18.64
N ARG A 109 10.34 -17.85 -18.47
CA ARG A 109 10.16 -16.44 -18.14
C ARG A 109 9.40 -15.68 -19.23
N ARG A 110 9.78 -15.86 -20.51
CA ARG A 110 9.06 -15.25 -21.63
C ARG A 110 7.61 -15.71 -21.70
N GLN A 111 7.36 -17.00 -21.46
CA GLN A 111 6.02 -17.56 -21.41
C GLN A 111 5.20 -16.97 -20.27
N LEU A 112 5.78 -16.80 -19.06
CA LEU A 112 5.09 -16.14 -17.96
C LEU A 112 4.70 -14.70 -18.32
N ILE A 113 5.63 -13.92 -18.89
CA ILE A 113 5.37 -12.54 -19.34
C ILE A 113 4.20 -12.50 -20.34
N GLN A 114 4.11 -13.45 -21.27
CA GLN A 114 3.01 -13.54 -22.23
C GLN A 114 1.66 -13.91 -21.59
N LEU A 115 1.67 -14.69 -20.50
CA LEU A 115 0.45 -15.12 -19.81
C LEU A 115 -0.11 -14.02 -18.88
N ILE A 116 0.74 -13.17 -18.32
CA ILE A 116 0.32 -12.15 -17.33
C ILE A 116 -0.83 -11.26 -17.84
N PRO A 117 -0.83 -10.72 -19.07
CA PRO A 117 -1.96 -9.94 -19.58
C PRO A 117 -3.27 -10.73 -19.56
N ALA A 118 -3.29 -11.95 -20.09
CA ALA A 118 -4.49 -12.79 -20.12
C ALA A 118 -4.96 -13.21 -18.71
N ILE A 119 -4.04 -13.33 -17.75
CA ILE A 119 -4.38 -13.56 -16.34
C ILE A 119 -4.93 -12.28 -15.69
N THR A 120 -4.37 -11.13 -16.03
CA THR A 120 -4.87 -9.84 -15.53
C THR A 120 -6.29 -9.62 -16.04
N ASP A 121 -6.52 -9.88 -17.33
CA ASP A 121 -7.82 -9.79 -17.98
C ASP A 121 -8.78 -10.84 -17.38
N GLY A 122 -9.93 -10.37 -16.89
CA GLY A 122 -10.94 -11.20 -16.25
C GLY A 122 -10.56 -11.77 -14.88
N TYR A 123 -9.50 -11.27 -14.23
CA TYR A 123 -9.12 -11.68 -12.87
C TYR A 123 -10.29 -11.54 -11.88
N LEU A 124 -10.96 -10.39 -11.88
CA LEU A 124 -12.09 -10.12 -11.00
C LEU A 124 -13.36 -10.88 -11.41
N ASP A 125 -13.58 -11.11 -12.71
CA ASP A 125 -14.72 -11.92 -13.20
C ASP A 125 -14.64 -13.37 -12.68
N ARG A 126 -13.42 -13.92 -12.64
CA ARG A 126 -13.19 -15.27 -12.09
C ARG A 126 -13.39 -15.31 -10.57
N TRP A 127 -13.08 -14.23 -9.86
CA TRP A 127 -13.43 -14.10 -8.45
C TRP A 127 -14.93 -13.94 -8.22
N ALA A 128 -15.64 -13.23 -9.09
CA ALA A 128 -17.10 -13.12 -9.04
C ALA A 128 -17.76 -14.49 -9.24
N ALA A 129 -17.32 -15.24 -10.25
CA ALA A 129 -17.78 -16.61 -10.49
C ALA A 129 -17.48 -17.55 -9.31
N ALA A 130 -16.32 -17.40 -8.66
CA ALA A 130 -15.99 -18.17 -7.47
C ALA A 130 -16.87 -17.80 -6.26
N ALA A 131 -17.20 -16.52 -6.10
CA ALA A 131 -18.05 -16.01 -5.03
C ALA A 131 -19.52 -16.46 -5.17
N ASP A 132 -19.98 -16.76 -6.39
CA ASP A 132 -21.32 -17.29 -6.67
C ASP A 132 -21.38 -18.84 -6.68
N SER A 133 -20.23 -19.50 -6.53
CA SER A 133 -20.17 -20.96 -6.55
C SER A 133 -20.58 -21.59 -5.21
N ALA A 134 -21.00 -22.86 -5.24
CA ALA A 134 -21.28 -23.64 -4.02
C ALA A 134 -20.06 -23.78 -3.09
N ALA A 135 -18.84 -23.69 -3.63
CA ALA A 135 -17.58 -23.68 -2.89
C ALA A 135 -17.04 -22.25 -2.74
N ARG A 136 -17.88 -21.35 -2.24
CA ARG A 136 -17.59 -19.93 -2.03
C ARG A 136 -16.31 -19.74 -1.20
N PRO A 137 -15.40 -18.83 -1.58
CA PRO A 137 -14.22 -18.48 -0.78
C PRO A 137 -14.63 -17.82 0.55
N SER A 138 -13.72 -17.71 1.52
CA SER A 138 -13.99 -16.89 2.71
C SER A 138 -14.10 -15.40 2.35
N PRO A 139 -14.89 -14.61 3.10
CA PRO A 139 -15.06 -13.18 2.82
C PRO A 139 -13.74 -12.41 2.93
N GLU A 140 -12.89 -12.75 3.91
CA GLU A 140 -11.54 -12.17 4.05
C GLU A 140 -10.71 -12.36 2.77
N ARG A 141 -10.67 -13.59 2.26
CA ARG A 141 -9.84 -13.92 1.09
C ARG A 141 -10.33 -13.24 -0.17
N LEU A 142 -11.66 -13.11 -0.31
CA LEU A 142 -12.25 -12.37 -1.41
C LEU A 142 -11.93 -10.88 -1.32
N ALA A 143 -12.06 -10.27 -0.13
CA ALA A 143 -11.73 -8.87 0.09
C ALA A 143 -10.24 -8.58 -0.18
N CYS A 144 -9.33 -9.44 0.31
CA CYS A 144 -7.89 -9.33 0.01
C CYS A 144 -7.63 -9.37 -1.50
N ALA A 145 -8.23 -10.31 -2.21
CA ALA A 145 -8.02 -10.46 -3.65
C ALA A 145 -8.50 -9.24 -4.46
N ILE A 146 -9.66 -8.67 -4.10
CA ILE A 146 -10.19 -7.45 -4.72
C ILE A 146 -9.29 -6.25 -4.39
N ALA A 147 -9.01 -6.04 -3.10
CA ALA A 147 -8.26 -4.88 -2.63
C ALA A 147 -6.84 -4.84 -3.19
N ALA A 148 -6.13 -5.97 -3.08
CA ALA A 148 -4.77 -6.09 -3.59
C ALA A 148 -4.74 -5.82 -5.09
N HIS A 149 -5.64 -6.43 -5.86
CA HIS A 149 -5.67 -6.23 -7.31
C HIS A 149 -5.92 -4.77 -7.72
N LEU A 150 -6.85 -4.07 -7.07
CA LEU A 150 -7.14 -2.67 -7.39
C LEU A 150 -5.97 -1.74 -7.01
N LEU A 151 -5.33 -1.98 -5.86
CA LEU A 151 -4.15 -1.23 -5.43
C LEU A 151 -2.96 -1.48 -6.36
N ASP A 152 -2.74 -2.73 -6.78
CA ASP A 152 -1.68 -3.14 -7.70
C ASP A 152 -1.84 -2.53 -9.09
N LEU A 153 -3.08 -2.28 -9.52
CA LEU A 153 -3.38 -1.55 -10.75
C LEU A 153 -3.10 -0.04 -10.64
N GLY A 154 -2.72 0.46 -9.47
CA GLY A 154 -2.29 1.84 -9.25
C GLY A 154 -3.40 2.79 -8.79
N HIS A 155 -4.57 2.27 -8.40
CA HIS A 155 -5.61 3.09 -7.75
C HIS A 155 -5.15 3.52 -6.36
N SER A 156 -5.44 4.77 -5.99
CA SER A 156 -5.09 5.27 -4.66
C SER A 156 -6.05 4.76 -3.58
N SER A 157 -5.52 4.43 -2.42
CA SER A 157 -6.30 3.96 -1.26
C SER A 157 -7.41 4.94 -0.89
N GLY A 158 -7.13 6.26 -0.90
CA GLY A 158 -8.13 7.29 -0.62
C GLY A 158 -9.32 7.26 -1.58
N GLN A 159 -9.08 7.08 -2.89
CA GLN A 159 -10.16 6.97 -3.87
C GLN A 159 -10.95 5.67 -3.71
N LEU A 160 -10.26 4.54 -3.53
CA LEU A 160 -10.90 3.24 -3.33
C LEU A 160 -11.72 3.20 -2.05
N HIS A 161 -11.26 3.85 -0.98
CA HIS A 161 -12.00 3.95 0.28
C HIS A 161 -13.28 4.77 0.12
N ARG A 162 -13.24 5.88 -0.63
CA ARG A 162 -14.46 6.65 -0.96
C ARG A 162 -15.44 5.83 -1.78
N TRP A 163 -14.95 5.09 -2.77
CA TRP A 163 -15.79 4.19 -3.58
C TRP A 163 -16.45 3.11 -2.73
N ALA A 164 -15.68 2.40 -1.90
CA ALA A 164 -16.21 1.36 -1.02
C ALA A 164 -17.23 1.92 -0.01
N ARG A 165 -16.99 3.12 0.53
CA ARG A 165 -17.96 3.82 1.39
C ARG A 165 -19.26 4.16 0.67
N ALA A 166 -19.16 4.64 -0.57
CA ALA A 166 -20.34 4.97 -1.37
C ALA A 166 -21.19 3.72 -1.61
N VAL A 167 -20.58 2.62 -2.08
CA VAL A 167 -21.29 1.35 -2.30
C VAL A 167 -21.91 0.83 -1.00
N ASN A 168 -21.21 0.94 0.14
CA ASN A 168 -21.74 0.53 1.44
C ASN A 168 -22.91 1.40 1.95
N ALA A 169 -23.02 2.65 1.48
CA ALA A 169 -24.07 3.58 1.90
C ALA A 169 -25.35 3.42 1.07
N GLU A 170 -25.28 2.79 -0.10
CA GLU A 170 -26.44 2.52 -0.95
C GLU A 170 -27.30 1.40 -0.34
N PRO A 171 -28.59 1.67 0.00
CA PRO A 171 -29.45 0.69 0.69
C PRO A 171 -29.69 -0.60 -0.09
N ASP A 172 -29.76 -0.48 -1.42
CA ASP A 172 -30.07 -1.57 -2.34
C ASP A 172 -28.82 -2.21 -2.96
N ALA A 173 -27.61 -1.80 -2.51
CA ALA A 173 -26.39 -2.38 -3.04
C ALA A 173 -26.26 -3.86 -2.69
N THR A 174 -25.66 -4.59 -3.61
CA THR A 174 -25.41 -6.03 -3.54
C THR A 174 -23.92 -6.34 -3.67
N LEU A 175 -23.52 -7.59 -3.45
CA LEU A 175 -22.14 -7.98 -3.73
C LEU A 175 -21.83 -7.94 -5.24
N ARG A 176 -22.84 -8.10 -6.11
CA ARG A 176 -22.69 -7.89 -7.55
C ARG A 176 -22.26 -6.45 -7.84
N ASP A 177 -22.87 -5.46 -7.20
CA ASP A 177 -22.51 -4.05 -7.41
C ASP A 177 -21.05 -3.76 -7.00
N VAL A 178 -20.56 -4.43 -5.95
CA VAL A 178 -19.15 -4.36 -5.55
C VAL A 178 -18.24 -4.91 -6.65
N PHE A 179 -18.57 -6.08 -7.22
CA PHE A 179 -17.79 -6.66 -8.32
C PHE A 179 -17.85 -5.82 -9.59
N ASP A 180 -19.04 -5.38 -10.00
CA ASP A 180 -19.22 -4.53 -11.18
C ASP A 180 -18.46 -3.21 -11.03
N GLY A 181 -18.48 -2.62 -9.83
CA GLY A 181 -17.66 -1.46 -9.49
C GLY A 181 -16.17 -1.74 -9.57
N ALA A 182 -15.71 -2.86 -9.00
CA ALA A 182 -14.31 -3.26 -9.03
C ALA A 182 -13.80 -3.56 -10.45
N VAL A 183 -14.60 -4.24 -11.29
CA VAL A 183 -14.29 -4.51 -12.70
C VAL A 183 -14.19 -3.20 -13.49
N LYS A 184 -15.14 -2.27 -13.28
CA LYS A 184 -15.09 -0.93 -13.90
C LYS A 184 -13.85 -0.14 -13.47
N LEU A 185 -13.46 -0.23 -12.20
CA LEU A 185 -12.22 0.38 -11.70
C LEU A 185 -10.99 -0.28 -12.34
N ALA A 186 -10.94 -1.60 -12.38
CA ALA A 186 -9.82 -2.34 -12.97
C ALA A 186 -9.61 -2.03 -14.45
N ALA A 187 -10.71 -1.89 -15.21
CA ALA A 187 -10.68 -1.53 -16.63
C ALA A 187 -10.35 -0.05 -16.90
N ARG A 188 -10.35 0.81 -15.87
CA ARG A 188 -10.10 2.24 -16.05
C ARG A 188 -8.65 2.48 -16.49
N PRO A 189 -8.40 3.13 -17.64
CA PRO A 189 -7.04 3.49 -18.04
C PRO A 189 -6.50 4.61 -17.15
N ASP A 190 -5.18 4.81 -17.19
CA ASP A 190 -4.58 5.99 -16.57
C ASP A 190 -5.01 7.24 -17.35
N ALA A 191 -5.32 8.32 -16.63
CA ALA A 191 -5.63 9.62 -17.20
C ALA A 191 -4.45 10.59 -17.00
N ASP A 192 -4.34 11.56 -17.91
CA ASP A 192 -3.40 12.67 -17.77
C ASP A 192 -4.01 13.75 -16.87
N TYR A 193 -3.30 14.06 -15.79
CA TYR A 193 -3.64 15.10 -14.82
C TYR A 193 -2.64 16.25 -14.91
N GLU A 194 -3.14 17.49 -14.91
CA GLU A 194 -2.31 18.67 -14.71
C GLU A 194 -2.38 19.08 -13.24
N VAL A 195 -1.24 18.98 -12.54
CA VAL A 195 -1.14 19.19 -11.11
C VAL A 195 -0.22 20.37 -10.80
N VAL A 196 -0.70 21.32 -10.02
CA VAL A 196 0.02 22.51 -9.60
C VAL A 196 0.43 22.42 -8.14
N VAL A 197 1.73 22.60 -7.91
CA VAL A 197 2.35 22.65 -6.60
C VAL A 197 2.90 24.05 -6.35
N PRO A 198 2.20 24.90 -5.58
CA PRO A 198 2.69 26.22 -5.21
C PRO A 198 3.69 26.14 -4.06
N PHE A 199 4.62 27.10 -4.04
CA PHE A 199 5.67 27.20 -3.03
C PHE A 199 5.63 28.55 -2.34
N LEU A 200 5.83 28.55 -1.02
CA LEU A 200 6.08 29.76 -0.23
C LEU A 200 7.50 30.28 -0.45
N SER A 201 8.46 29.39 -0.74
CA SER A 201 9.85 29.75 -1.00
C SER A 201 10.47 28.78 -2.00
N VAL A 202 11.03 29.34 -3.08
CA VAL A 202 11.90 28.62 -4.03
C VAL A 202 13.20 29.41 -4.15
N PRO A 203 14.26 28.99 -3.45
CA PRO A 203 15.55 29.66 -3.49
C PRO A 203 16.12 29.70 -4.91
N ASP A 204 16.72 30.84 -5.29
CA ASP A 204 17.45 31.02 -6.56
C ASP A 204 16.66 30.60 -7.82
N HIS A 205 15.33 30.66 -7.78
CA HIS A 205 14.47 30.20 -8.87
C HIS A 205 14.74 30.89 -10.21
N GLN A 206 15.25 32.13 -10.18
CA GLN A 206 15.70 32.85 -11.38
C GLN A 206 16.80 32.11 -12.13
N GLN A 207 17.74 31.50 -11.41
CA GLN A 207 18.87 30.77 -11.99
C GLN A 207 18.56 29.27 -12.16
N LEU A 208 17.85 28.67 -11.19
CA LEU A 208 17.71 27.21 -11.10
C LEU A 208 16.41 26.67 -11.69
N ALA A 209 15.34 27.46 -11.71
CA ALA A 209 14.00 26.99 -12.10
C ALA A 209 13.44 27.67 -13.34
N SER A 210 13.87 28.90 -13.66
CA SER A 210 13.22 29.71 -14.71
C SER A 210 13.35 29.14 -16.13
N GLY A 211 14.35 28.28 -16.38
CA GLY A 211 14.50 27.55 -17.63
C GLY A 211 13.74 26.21 -17.69
N LEU A 212 13.10 25.79 -16.59
CA LEU A 212 12.38 24.53 -16.53
C LEU A 212 10.96 24.69 -17.11
N PRO A 213 10.53 23.79 -18.01
CA PRO A 213 9.20 23.88 -18.63
C PRO A 213 8.05 23.68 -17.61
N GLU A 214 8.31 23.06 -16.46
CA GLU A 214 7.35 22.86 -15.39
C GLU A 214 7.23 24.09 -14.47
N TRP A 215 8.22 24.98 -14.44
CA TRP A 215 8.19 26.14 -13.54
C TRP A 215 7.24 27.21 -14.06
N ARG A 216 6.46 27.79 -13.14
CA ARG A 216 5.64 28.97 -13.38
C ARG A 216 6.05 30.06 -12.41
N PRO A 217 6.45 31.25 -12.91
CA PRO A 217 6.68 32.41 -12.05
C PRO A 217 5.38 32.82 -11.33
N PRO A 218 5.47 33.64 -10.26
CA PRO A 218 4.31 34.01 -9.44
C PRO A 218 3.09 34.48 -10.24
N GLU A 219 3.27 35.35 -11.24
CA GLU A 219 2.18 35.90 -12.05
C GLU A 219 1.50 34.83 -12.93
N ALA A 220 2.28 33.90 -13.48
CA ALA A 220 1.76 32.80 -14.28
C ALA A 220 1.03 31.77 -13.41
N ALA A 221 1.54 31.49 -12.21
CA ALA A 221 0.85 30.63 -11.24
C ALA A 221 -0.47 31.26 -10.77
N ALA A 222 -0.48 32.57 -10.48
CA ALA A 222 -1.71 33.30 -10.15
C ALA A 222 -2.72 33.31 -11.31
N THR A 223 -2.25 33.40 -12.55
CA THR A 223 -3.11 33.30 -13.74
C THR A 223 -3.71 31.91 -13.87
N TRP A 224 -2.90 30.87 -13.69
CA TRP A 224 -3.39 29.49 -13.67
C TRP A 224 -4.51 29.29 -12.63
N PHE A 225 -4.33 29.78 -11.39
CA PHE A 225 -5.36 29.66 -10.37
C PHE A 225 -6.68 30.33 -10.76
N ARG A 226 -6.62 31.53 -11.35
CA ARG A 226 -7.81 32.25 -11.83
C ARG A 226 -8.52 31.51 -12.96
N GLU A 227 -7.76 31.01 -13.95
CA GLU A 227 -8.31 30.26 -15.09
C GLU A 227 -8.98 28.95 -14.66
N ASN A 228 -8.54 28.36 -13.53
CA ASN A 228 -9.09 27.13 -12.99
C ASN A 228 -10.11 27.37 -11.86
N GLY A 229 -10.61 28.61 -11.71
CA GLY A 229 -11.72 28.91 -10.80
C GLY A 229 -11.38 28.82 -9.31
N VAL A 230 -10.10 28.93 -8.93
CA VAL A 230 -9.70 28.92 -7.52
C VAL A 230 -9.98 30.31 -6.92
N GLU A 231 -11.05 30.42 -6.13
CA GLU A 231 -11.54 31.69 -5.58
C GLU A 231 -10.53 32.37 -4.63
N ALA A 232 -9.85 31.57 -3.80
CA ALA A 232 -8.89 32.03 -2.82
C ALA A 232 -7.54 31.29 -2.99
N PRO A 233 -6.71 31.69 -3.98
CA PRO A 233 -5.42 31.04 -4.19
C PRO A 233 -4.51 31.25 -2.97
N PRO A 234 -3.68 30.25 -2.61
CA PRO A 234 -2.76 30.39 -1.50
C PRO A 234 -1.71 31.46 -1.80
N ARG A 235 -1.12 32.03 -0.75
CA ARG A 235 0.11 32.82 -0.90
C ARG A 235 1.19 31.93 -1.51
N HIS A 236 1.85 32.40 -2.57
CA HIS A 236 2.89 31.65 -3.27
C HIS A 236 3.92 32.57 -3.93
N ASN A 237 5.11 32.03 -4.18
CA ASN A 237 6.25 32.64 -4.85
C ASN A 237 6.63 31.81 -6.09
N GLY A 238 5.62 31.50 -6.90
CA GLY A 238 5.71 30.59 -8.04
C GLY A 238 5.23 29.17 -7.73
N ALA A 239 5.13 28.35 -8.76
CA ALA A 239 4.62 26.98 -8.68
C ALA A 239 5.29 26.08 -9.71
N PHE A 240 5.33 24.78 -9.41
CA PHE A 240 5.62 23.75 -10.42
C PHE A 240 4.30 23.17 -10.94
N VAL A 241 4.18 23.06 -12.26
CA VAL A 241 3.04 22.47 -12.96
C VAL A 241 3.49 21.19 -13.65
N TYR A 242 2.89 20.07 -13.27
CA TYR A 242 3.25 18.74 -13.73
C TYR A 242 2.11 18.10 -14.51
N SER A 243 2.42 17.52 -15.66
CA SER A 243 1.57 16.53 -16.31
C SER A 243 1.92 15.14 -15.77
N LEU A 244 0.93 14.46 -15.17
CA LEU A 244 1.09 13.19 -14.47
C LEU A 244 0.06 12.18 -14.94
N LYS A 245 0.48 10.94 -15.17
CA LYS A 245 -0.43 9.82 -15.42
C LYS A 245 -0.76 9.13 -14.11
N ALA A 246 -2.05 8.94 -13.85
CA ALA A 246 -2.54 8.24 -12.66
C ALA A 246 -3.94 7.67 -12.90
N LYS A 247 -4.40 6.77 -12.01
CA LYS A 247 -5.78 6.24 -12.03
C LYS A 247 -6.84 7.22 -11.55
N ASP A 248 -6.43 8.14 -10.69
CA ASP A 248 -7.33 9.04 -9.99
C ASP A 248 -6.59 10.31 -9.49
N PRO A 249 -7.32 11.38 -9.13
CA PRO A 249 -6.73 12.65 -8.69
C PRO A 249 -5.83 12.51 -7.45
N VAL A 250 -6.16 11.62 -6.51
CA VAL A 250 -5.36 11.40 -5.30
C VAL A 250 -4.04 10.71 -5.66
N GLY A 251 -4.05 9.77 -6.60
CA GLY A 251 -2.84 9.19 -7.20
C GLY A 251 -1.95 10.25 -7.85
N ALA A 252 -2.53 11.17 -8.63
CA ALA A 252 -1.79 12.29 -9.24
C ALA A 252 -1.18 13.23 -8.20
N ALA A 253 -1.92 13.56 -7.14
CA ALA A 253 -1.41 14.36 -6.02
C ALA A 253 -0.20 13.68 -5.33
N ARG A 254 -0.29 12.38 -5.04
CA ARG A 254 0.81 11.59 -4.43
C ARG A 254 2.04 11.54 -5.35
N ALA A 255 1.85 11.44 -6.66
CA ALA A 255 2.94 11.49 -7.63
C ALA A 255 3.62 12.88 -7.68
N ALA A 256 2.84 13.96 -7.57
CA ALA A 256 3.38 15.32 -7.43
C ALA A 256 4.17 15.48 -6.12
N GLY A 257 3.62 15.01 -4.99
CA GLY A 257 4.31 14.97 -3.69
C GLY A 257 5.65 14.26 -3.76
N SER A 258 5.70 13.11 -4.42
CA SER A 258 6.94 12.35 -4.64
C SER A 258 8.00 13.15 -5.44
N ARG A 259 7.56 13.98 -6.40
CA ARG A 259 8.48 14.88 -7.14
C ARG A 259 9.01 15.98 -6.21
N VAL A 260 8.17 16.56 -5.36
CA VAL A 260 8.60 17.58 -4.39
C VAL A 260 9.59 17.02 -3.37
N GLN A 261 9.30 15.85 -2.79
CA GLN A 261 10.22 15.19 -1.88
C GLN A 261 11.60 14.92 -2.53
N ARG A 262 11.61 14.60 -3.84
CA ARG A 262 12.86 14.48 -4.60
C ARG A 262 13.57 15.83 -4.75
N LEU A 263 12.86 16.93 -4.97
CA LEU A 263 13.44 18.27 -5.01
C LEU A 263 14.03 18.66 -3.64
N GLU A 264 13.32 18.40 -2.56
CA GLU A 264 13.78 18.64 -1.19
C GLU A 264 15.02 17.81 -0.85
N ALA A 265 15.01 16.52 -1.20
CA ALA A 265 16.17 15.64 -1.03
C ALA A 265 17.38 16.12 -1.86
N ARG A 266 17.18 16.59 -3.09
CA ARG A 266 18.28 17.17 -3.88
C ARG A 266 18.77 18.48 -3.27
N ARG A 267 17.88 19.27 -2.69
CA ARG A 267 18.23 20.55 -2.04
C ARG A 267 19.03 20.34 -0.76
N SER A 268 18.81 19.26 -0.01
CA SER A 268 19.56 18.99 1.22
C SER A 268 21.07 18.82 0.99
N TYR A 269 21.49 18.46 -0.23
CA TYR A 269 22.90 18.37 -0.63
C TYR A 269 23.51 19.68 -1.15
N ALA A 270 22.73 20.75 -1.32
CA ALA A 270 23.25 22.00 -1.86
C ALA A 270 23.97 22.82 -0.79
N ARG A 271 25.26 23.11 -0.99
CA ARG A 271 26.03 24.01 -0.11
C ARG A 271 25.53 25.46 -0.26
N GLY A 272 25.41 26.18 0.86
CA GLY A 272 25.36 27.66 0.89
C GLY A 272 23.98 28.33 0.85
N SER A 273 22.89 27.58 0.79
CA SER A 273 21.55 28.17 0.80
C SER A 273 21.01 28.38 2.20
N LYS A 274 20.90 29.64 2.63
CA LYS A 274 20.16 29.98 3.87
C LYS A 274 18.65 29.80 3.74
N LYS A 275 18.11 29.72 2.52
CA LYS A 275 16.66 29.62 2.28
C LYS A 275 16.25 28.18 2.01
N SER A 276 15.19 27.72 2.67
CA SER A 276 14.58 26.43 2.41
C SER A 276 13.67 26.48 1.19
N LEU A 277 13.57 25.32 0.51
CA LEU A 277 12.47 25.05 -0.41
C LEU A 277 11.24 24.75 0.47
N VAL A 278 10.16 25.52 0.32
CA VAL A 278 8.98 25.40 1.19
C VAL A 278 7.73 25.31 0.33
N PRO A 279 7.15 24.11 0.14
CA PRO A 279 5.85 23.98 -0.51
C PRO A 279 4.74 24.56 0.38
N VAL A 280 3.61 24.93 -0.21
CA VAL A 280 2.40 25.33 0.55
C VAL A 280 1.79 24.16 1.33
N GLY A 281 2.10 22.92 0.94
CA GLY A 281 1.60 21.69 1.58
C GLY A 281 0.33 21.12 0.94
N HIS A 282 -0.19 21.77 -0.11
CA HIS A 282 -1.33 21.33 -0.88
C HIS A 282 -1.01 21.36 -2.38
N VAL A 283 -1.80 20.63 -3.16
CA VAL A 283 -1.77 20.63 -4.62
C VAL A 283 -3.15 20.93 -5.18
N TRP A 284 -3.17 21.56 -6.35
CA TRP A 284 -4.38 21.84 -7.11
C TRP A 284 -4.31 21.04 -8.40
N ILE A 285 -5.43 20.44 -8.79
CA ILE A 285 -5.53 19.63 -10.01
C ILE A 285 -6.53 20.30 -10.92
N ARG A 286 -6.19 20.48 -12.20
CA ARG A 286 -7.13 21.06 -13.17
C ARG A 286 -8.42 20.24 -13.18
N GLY A 287 -9.56 20.92 -13.02
CA GLY A 287 -10.90 20.32 -13.01
C GLY A 287 -11.37 19.80 -11.65
N GLU A 288 -10.50 19.79 -10.62
CA GLU A 288 -10.88 19.46 -9.24
C GLU A 288 -11.18 20.74 -8.46
N HIS A 289 -12.27 20.74 -7.69
CA HIS A 289 -12.71 21.91 -6.93
C HIS A 289 -11.90 22.13 -5.64
N GLU A 290 -11.53 21.04 -4.97
CA GLU A 290 -10.83 21.09 -3.68
C GLU A 290 -9.35 20.76 -3.84
N PRO A 291 -8.45 21.48 -3.14
CA PRO A 291 -7.05 21.10 -3.10
C PRO A 291 -6.86 19.79 -2.34
N LEU A 292 -5.85 19.02 -2.74
CA LEU A 292 -5.44 17.80 -2.07
C LEU A 292 -4.17 18.02 -1.26
N PRO A 293 -3.95 17.29 -0.15
CA PRO A 293 -2.69 17.37 0.59
C PRO A 293 -1.52 16.93 -0.30
N LEU A 294 -0.41 17.66 -0.23
CA LEU A 294 0.79 17.36 -1.02
C LEU A 294 1.44 16.04 -0.60
N ASN A 295 1.51 15.81 0.71
CA ASN A 295 2.07 14.60 1.29
C ASN A 295 0.94 13.61 1.59
N PRO A 296 1.15 12.30 1.34
CA PRO A 296 0.22 11.30 1.84
C PRO A 296 0.19 11.32 3.37
N PRO A 297 -0.86 10.74 4.00
CA PRO A 297 -0.85 10.46 5.42
C PRO A 297 0.38 9.67 5.83
N GLU A 298 0.80 9.81 7.09
CA GLU A 298 1.91 9.03 7.63
C GLU A 298 1.65 7.53 7.48
N ARG A 299 2.72 6.77 7.18
CA ARG A 299 2.62 5.31 7.05
C ARG A 299 2.26 4.61 8.38
N GLY A 300 2.23 5.33 9.50
CA GLY A 300 1.61 4.87 10.73
C GLY A 300 2.42 3.85 11.52
N ALA A 301 3.74 3.80 11.37
CA ALA A 301 4.58 3.07 12.32
C ALA A 301 4.77 3.90 13.58
N LYS A 302 3.99 3.58 14.60
CA LYS A 302 4.03 4.23 15.90
C LYS A 302 4.59 3.25 16.92
N VAL A 303 5.71 3.62 17.55
CA VAL A 303 6.31 2.86 18.65
C VAL A 303 5.84 3.47 19.96
N LEU A 304 4.59 3.15 20.34
CA LEU A 304 3.94 3.75 21.51
C LEU A 304 4.66 3.43 22.83
N SER A 305 5.46 2.36 22.87
CA SER A 305 6.26 1.99 24.03
C SER A 305 7.29 3.06 24.40
N LEU A 306 7.79 3.86 23.45
CA LEU A 306 8.77 4.93 23.74
C LEU A 306 8.21 5.98 24.70
N GLU A 307 6.92 6.30 24.57
CA GLU A 307 6.22 7.22 25.48
C GLU A 307 5.84 6.53 26.78
N SER A 308 5.24 5.33 26.72
CA SER A 308 4.75 4.65 27.93
C SER A 308 5.88 4.20 28.86
N GLU A 309 7.03 3.85 28.31
CA GLU A 309 8.23 3.43 29.06
C GLU A 309 9.17 4.60 29.38
N LYS A 310 8.80 5.83 28.97
CA LYS A 310 9.58 7.07 29.20
C LYS A 310 11.00 7.01 28.61
N THR A 311 11.19 6.26 27.53
CA THR A 311 12.48 6.10 26.85
C THR A 311 12.69 7.08 25.68
N MET A 312 11.64 7.84 25.28
CA MET A 312 11.71 8.80 24.17
C MET A 312 12.89 9.80 24.24
N TYR A 313 13.30 10.24 25.43
CA TYR A 313 14.42 11.18 25.62
C TYR A 313 15.69 10.53 26.16
N ALA A 314 15.73 9.19 26.27
CA ALA A 314 16.84 8.43 26.83
C ALA A 314 17.94 8.17 25.78
N VAL A 315 18.42 9.20 25.10
CA VAL A 315 19.30 9.10 23.91
C VAL A 315 20.81 9.08 24.21
N VAL A 316 21.21 9.01 25.49
CA VAL A 316 22.62 9.16 25.91
C VAL A 316 23.43 7.89 25.67
N HIS A 317 22.78 6.74 25.69
CA HIS A 317 23.40 5.44 25.46
C HIS A 317 22.81 4.85 24.20
N GLY A 318 23.39 5.19 23.04
CA GLY A 318 22.97 4.60 21.77
C GLY A 318 23.10 3.09 21.83
N ASP A 319 21.97 2.41 21.78
CA ASP A 319 21.92 0.96 21.66
C ASP A 319 21.49 0.56 20.24
N GLN A 320 21.48 -0.75 19.98
CA GLN A 320 21.10 -1.31 18.68
C GLN A 320 19.66 -0.95 18.29
N LEU A 321 18.78 -0.69 19.27
CA LEU A 321 17.40 -0.29 19.02
C LEU A 321 17.35 1.17 18.58
N ASP A 322 18.11 2.06 19.20
CA ASP A 322 18.24 3.46 18.77
C ASP A 322 18.77 3.55 17.33
N GLU A 323 19.82 2.79 16.99
CA GLU A 323 20.35 2.73 15.62
C GLU A 323 19.29 2.23 14.62
N ALA A 324 18.52 1.20 15.00
CA ALA A 324 17.44 0.69 14.16
C ALA A 324 16.30 1.72 13.98
N LEU A 325 15.94 2.46 15.04
CA LEU A 325 14.94 3.52 14.96
C LEU A 325 15.40 4.67 14.06
N GLU A 326 16.68 5.06 14.13
CA GLU A 326 17.27 6.07 13.26
C GLU A 326 17.28 5.62 11.79
N LEU A 327 17.64 4.36 11.50
CA LEU A 327 17.55 3.77 10.17
C LEU A 327 16.12 3.76 9.64
N ALA A 328 15.13 3.49 10.49
CA ALA A 328 13.72 3.47 10.16
C ALA A 328 13.05 4.86 10.16
N ALA A 329 13.75 5.93 10.54
CA ALA A 329 13.17 7.28 10.63
C ALA A 329 12.42 7.76 9.36
N PRO A 330 12.84 7.42 8.12
CA PRO A 330 12.10 7.79 6.91
C PRO A 330 10.74 7.10 6.77
N LEU A 331 10.38 6.12 7.59
CA LEU A 331 9.19 5.30 7.38
C LEU A 331 7.89 6.12 7.40
N ASN A 332 7.73 7.08 8.30
CA ASN A 332 6.47 7.83 8.41
C ASN A 332 6.35 9.01 7.44
N GLY A 333 7.46 9.63 7.01
CA GLY A 333 7.41 10.87 6.21
C GLY A 333 8.38 10.95 5.03
N GLY A 334 9.28 9.98 4.87
CA GLY A 334 10.28 9.99 3.81
C GLY A 334 9.78 9.43 2.47
N PRO A 335 10.58 9.61 1.39
CA PRO A 335 10.35 8.98 0.10
C PRO A 335 10.19 7.46 0.22
N ALA A 336 9.33 6.85 -0.59
CA ALA A 336 9.00 5.43 -0.48
C ALA A 336 10.23 4.52 -0.54
N ALA A 337 11.18 4.77 -1.46
CA ALA A 337 12.40 3.99 -1.57
C ALA A 337 13.26 4.06 -0.28
N SER A 338 13.46 5.26 0.27
CA SER A 338 14.21 5.45 1.52
C SER A 338 13.50 4.83 2.71
N ALA A 339 12.16 4.91 2.77
CA ALA A 339 11.36 4.27 3.80
C ALA A 339 11.53 2.74 3.77
N VAL A 340 11.41 2.11 2.60
CA VAL A 340 11.55 0.65 2.45
C VAL A 340 12.98 0.21 2.76
N SER A 341 13.99 0.86 2.19
CA SER A 341 15.39 0.49 2.42
C SER A 341 15.82 0.72 3.87
N GLY A 342 15.42 1.83 4.48
CA GLY A 342 15.72 2.14 5.89
C GLY A 342 15.03 1.18 6.85
N ALA A 343 13.76 0.85 6.60
CA ALA A 343 13.03 -0.15 7.38
C ALA A 343 13.67 -1.53 7.29
N TRP A 344 14.03 -1.97 6.08
CA TRP A 344 14.69 -3.25 5.90
C TRP A 344 16.06 -3.28 6.59
N ALA A 345 16.84 -2.21 6.49
CA ALA A 345 18.12 -2.08 7.19
C ALA A 345 17.94 -2.16 8.72
N ALA A 346 16.90 -1.53 9.28
CA ALA A 346 16.56 -1.62 10.70
C ALA A 346 16.13 -3.04 11.11
N ILE A 347 15.36 -3.74 10.27
CA ILE A 347 14.98 -5.14 10.50
C ILE A 347 16.21 -6.04 10.47
N GLU A 348 17.08 -5.89 9.46
CA GLU A 348 18.33 -6.64 9.37
C GLU A 348 19.23 -6.36 10.56
N SER A 349 19.38 -5.11 10.99
CA SER A 349 20.23 -4.77 12.13
C SER A 349 19.76 -5.43 13.43
N LEU A 350 18.44 -5.61 13.62
CA LEU A 350 17.87 -6.24 14.81
C LEU A 350 17.81 -7.77 14.74
N LEU A 351 17.58 -8.35 13.56
CA LEU A 351 17.22 -9.76 13.40
C LEU A 351 18.27 -10.62 12.71
N TYR A 352 19.38 -10.05 12.26
CA TYR A 352 20.52 -10.77 11.70
C TYR A 352 21.74 -10.65 12.62
N HIS A 353 22.41 -11.76 12.90
CA HIS A 353 23.62 -11.78 13.71
C HIS A 353 24.68 -12.69 13.05
N PRO A 354 25.84 -12.15 12.61
CA PRO A 354 26.84 -12.92 11.84
C PRO A 354 27.48 -14.09 12.60
N GLY A 355 27.31 -14.13 13.92
CA GLY A 355 27.74 -15.24 14.79
C GLY A 355 26.78 -16.43 14.84
N ASP A 356 25.60 -16.35 14.24
CA ASP A 356 24.63 -17.45 14.20
C ASP A 356 24.90 -18.38 13.01
N GLU A 357 24.92 -19.69 13.24
CA GLU A 357 25.13 -20.69 12.19
C GLU A 357 23.98 -20.73 11.18
N ALA A 358 22.74 -20.49 11.63
CA ALA A 358 21.57 -20.42 10.74
C ALA A 358 21.71 -19.27 9.72
N ASP A 359 22.31 -18.16 10.15
CA ASP A 359 22.52 -16.95 9.35
C ASP A 359 23.60 -17.15 8.27
N LYS A 360 24.55 -18.07 8.48
CA LYS A 360 25.58 -18.43 7.49
C LYS A 360 25.02 -19.26 6.33
N GLU A 361 24.09 -20.16 6.60
CA GLU A 361 23.50 -21.04 5.59
C GLU A 361 22.42 -20.34 4.75
N GLN A 362 21.55 -19.56 5.40
CA GLN A 362 20.40 -18.91 4.75
C GLN A 362 20.69 -17.47 4.33
N GLY A 363 21.83 -16.92 4.76
CA GLY A 363 22.21 -15.53 4.53
C GLY A 363 21.21 -14.58 5.20
N ARG A 364 21.08 -13.38 4.64
CA ARG A 364 20.20 -12.33 5.20
C ARG A 364 18.70 -12.63 5.09
N ALA A 365 18.30 -13.68 4.34
CA ALA A 365 16.90 -14.07 4.24
C ALA A 365 16.31 -14.53 5.60
N VAL A 366 17.15 -14.99 6.53
CA VAL A 366 16.75 -15.40 7.88
C VAL A 366 16.05 -14.27 8.67
N ALA A 367 16.42 -13.01 8.41
CA ALA A 367 15.77 -11.86 9.03
C ALA A 367 14.29 -11.75 8.62
N ALA A 368 13.96 -12.13 7.37
CA ALA A 368 12.57 -12.18 6.90
C ALA A 368 11.75 -13.23 7.65
N ASP A 369 12.31 -14.44 7.82
CA ASP A 369 11.63 -15.55 8.51
C ASP A 369 11.43 -15.22 10.01
N ARG A 370 12.43 -14.61 10.65
CA ARG A 370 12.33 -14.11 12.05
C ARG A 370 11.27 -13.02 12.18
N LEU A 371 11.25 -12.05 11.28
CA LEU A 371 10.22 -11.01 11.28
C LEU A 371 8.83 -11.62 11.07
N ALA A 372 8.68 -12.56 10.14
CA ALA A 372 7.42 -13.25 9.90
C ALA A 372 6.93 -13.98 11.16
N ALA A 373 7.82 -14.65 11.90
CA ALA A 373 7.47 -15.27 13.17
C ALA A 373 7.01 -14.24 14.23
N ILE A 374 7.71 -13.12 14.35
CA ILE A 374 7.33 -12.03 15.28
C ILE A 374 5.93 -11.48 14.92
N VAL A 375 5.69 -11.22 13.63
CA VAL A 375 4.40 -10.70 13.15
C VAL A 375 3.29 -11.72 13.40
N ALA A 376 3.51 -13.00 13.06
CA ALA A 376 2.53 -14.06 13.26
C ALA A 376 2.13 -14.23 14.73
N CYS A 377 3.08 -14.09 15.66
CA CYS A 377 2.81 -14.12 17.10
C CYS A 377 2.17 -12.83 17.62
N SER A 378 2.53 -11.67 17.04
CA SER A 378 2.06 -10.36 17.50
C SER A 378 0.68 -9.99 16.98
N TRP A 379 0.29 -10.53 15.83
CA TRP A 379 -0.96 -10.18 15.14
C TRP A 379 -2.20 -10.56 15.97
N PRO A 380 -2.37 -11.80 16.48
CA PRO A 380 -3.53 -12.16 17.29
C PRO A 380 -3.59 -11.31 18.56
N ARG A 381 -2.43 -11.07 19.19
CA ARG A 381 -2.32 -10.24 20.38
C ARG A 381 -2.83 -8.82 20.14
N ALA A 382 -2.42 -8.21 19.03
CA ALA A 382 -2.81 -6.85 18.69
C ALA A 382 -4.31 -6.74 18.40
N GLU A 383 -4.88 -7.72 17.69
CA GLU A 383 -6.30 -7.72 17.36
C GLU A 383 -7.18 -8.03 18.59
N LEU A 384 -6.80 -9.01 19.42
CA LEU A 384 -7.50 -9.29 20.69
C LEU A 384 -7.43 -8.10 21.64
N THR A 385 -6.28 -7.43 21.74
CA THR A 385 -6.17 -6.17 22.50
C THR A 385 -7.15 -5.13 21.97
N ALA A 386 -7.20 -4.91 20.66
CA ALA A 386 -8.11 -3.93 20.07
C ALA A 386 -9.59 -4.28 20.29
N LEU A 387 -9.96 -5.55 20.18
CA LEU A 387 -11.31 -6.04 20.46
C LEU A 387 -11.67 -5.88 21.94
N SER A 388 -10.74 -6.13 22.86
CA SER A 388 -10.97 -5.96 24.30
C SER A 388 -11.39 -4.54 24.68
N TYR A 389 -10.82 -3.53 24.02
CA TYR A 389 -11.18 -2.12 24.24
C TYR A 389 -12.49 -1.72 23.54
N ARG A 390 -12.95 -2.49 22.56
CA ARG A 390 -14.22 -2.27 21.85
C ARG A 390 -15.37 -3.08 22.44
N HIS A 391 -15.08 -4.05 23.32
CA HIS A 391 -16.09 -4.83 24.03
C HIS A 391 -16.89 -3.91 24.95
N SER A 392 -18.08 -3.53 24.51
CA SER A 392 -18.99 -2.63 25.21
C SER A 392 -20.41 -3.20 25.18
N PRO A 393 -20.68 -4.26 25.95
CA PRO A 393 -22.00 -4.88 25.98
C PRO A 393 -23.01 -3.95 26.65
N THR A 394 -24.29 -4.05 26.25
CA THR A 394 -25.37 -3.23 26.82
C THR A 394 -25.58 -3.48 28.32
N ALA A 395 -25.28 -4.69 28.81
CA ALA A 395 -25.26 -5.04 30.22
C ALA A 395 -23.87 -5.59 30.59
N PRO A 396 -23.30 -5.24 31.76
CA PRO A 396 -21.98 -5.74 32.17
C PRO A 396 -21.94 -7.27 32.28
N ASP A 397 -21.13 -7.91 31.43
CA ASP A 397 -20.89 -9.35 31.46
C ASP A 397 -19.61 -9.70 32.25
N GLU A 398 -19.29 -10.99 32.31
CA GLU A 398 -18.09 -11.49 32.99
C GLU A 398 -16.81 -11.03 32.29
N LEU A 399 -16.80 -11.08 30.96
CA LEU A 399 -15.66 -10.64 30.16
C LEU A 399 -15.32 -9.17 30.40
N LEU A 400 -16.31 -8.26 30.46
CA LEU A 400 -16.08 -6.86 30.77
C LEU A 400 -15.47 -6.66 32.16
N ARG A 401 -15.89 -7.47 33.16
CA ARG A 401 -15.32 -7.44 34.51
C ARG A 401 -13.87 -7.92 34.54
N GLU A 402 -13.58 -9.03 33.87
CA GLU A 402 -12.22 -9.57 33.74
C GLU A 402 -11.29 -8.59 33.03
N LEU A 403 -11.73 -8.03 31.89
CA LEU A 403 -10.99 -7.00 31.16
C LEU A 403 -10.79 -5.74 32.01
N GLY A 404 -11.73 -5.39 32.89
CA GLY A 404 -11.59 -4.30 33.84
C GLY A 404 -10.49 -4.52 34.89
N ALA A 405 -10.18 -5.78 35.22
CA ALA A 405 -9.15 -6.15 36.18
C ALA A 405 -7.74 -6.29 35.55
N CYS A 406 -7.63 -6.30 34.21
CA CYS A 406 -6.33 -6.36 33.54
C CYS A 406 -5.55 -5.04 33.66
N GLU A 407 -4.32 -5.13 34.17
CA GLU A 407 -3.39 -4.01 34.36
C GLU A 407 -2.51 -3.74 33.13
N SER A 408 -2.46 -4.67 32.17
CA SER A 408 -1.63 -4.54 30.98
C SER A 408 -2.28 -5.13 29.73
N ASN A 409 -1.86 -4.66 28.55
CA ASN A 409 -2.28 -5.24 27.26
C ASN A 409 -1.89 -6.71 27.13
N ARG A 410 -0.83 -7.17 27.81
CA ARG A 410 -0.45 -8.59 27.81
C ARG A 410 -1.46 -9.47 28.53
N GLN A 411 -2.14 -8.95 29.56
CA GLN A 411 -3.21 -9.67 30.27
C GLN A 411 -4.54 -9.60 29.52
N ARG A 412 -4.76 -8.54 28.73
CA ARG A 412 -5.99 -8.32 27.94
C ARG A 412 -6.09 -9.17 26.66
N SER A 413 -4.97 -9.73 26.20
CA SER A 413 -4.78 -10.27 24.85
C SER A 413 -4.57 -11.78 24.82
#